data_AF-A0A974D0M8-F1
#
_entry.id   AF-A0A974D0M8-F1
#
_cell.length_a   1.000
_cell.length_b   1.000
_cell.length_c   1.000
_cell.angle_alpha   90.00
_cell.angle_beta   90.00
_cell.angle_gamma   90.00
#
_symmetry.space_group_name_H-M   'P 1'
#
loop_
_entity.id
_entity.type
_entity.pdbx_description
1 polymer ?
#
loop_
_entity_poly.entity_id
_entity_poly.type
_entity_poly.pdbx_seq_one_letter_code
_entity_poly.pdbx_strand_id
1 'polypeptide(L)'
;MLEERSYTSTQDSSNTFAYTEADIDRIVASADTTITLYDSTENKDFHFQLLNLSKKELNLSLHSSTLVEYIKTKRIPHGLRVGLQPLGCITSKEFLTKWEGIWNKASLDAMVLTVEFLQPEITRTRSEITALKESFQTSSRNI
;
A
#
# COMPACT_ATOMS: atom_id res chain seq x y z
N MET A 1 32.90 9.09 -53.05
CA MET A 1 31.75 8.33 -52.52
C MET A 1 31.63 8.75 -51.06
N LEU A 2 30.80 9.76 -50.78
CA LEU A 2 30.54 10.29 -49.44
C LEU A 2 29.08 9.98 -49.16
N GLU A 3 28.82 9.12 -48.17
CA GLU A 3 27.47 8.79 -47.71
C GLU A 3 27.01 9.87 -46.72
N GLU A 4 25.94 10.57 -47.09
CA GLU A 4 25.17 11.45 -46.21
C GLU A 4 24.44 10.62 -45.15
N ARG A 5 24.68 10.91 -43.87
CA ARG A 5 23.79 10.45 -42.79
C ARG A 5 22.82 11.57 -42.44
N SER A 6 21.59 11.44 -42.92
CA SER A 6 20.44 12.24 -42.49
C SER A 6 20.11 11.93 -41.03
N TYR A 7 20.07 12.95 -40.18
CA TYR A 7 19.51 12.85 -38.82
C TYR A 7 18.00 13.01 -38.90
N THR A 8 17.25 11.96 -38.60
CA THR A 8 15.79 12.01 -38.48
C THR A 8 15.40 12.63 -37.14
N SER A 9 14.76 13.80 -37.21
CA SER A 9 14.13 14.51 -36.10
C SER A 9 12.96 13.70 -35.53
N THR A 10 13.04 13.29 -34.26
CA THR A 10 11.89 12.81 -33.48
C THR A 10 11.07 14.01 -33.01
N GLN A 11 10.08 14.42 -33.80
CA GLN A 11 8.94 15.17 -33.30
C GLN A 11 7.83 14.19 -32.96
N ASP A 12 7.79 13.77 -31.69
CA ASP A 12 6.60 13.16 -31.10
C ASP A 12 6.15 14.08 -29.97
N SER A 13 5.51 15.19 -30.35
CA SER A 13 4.87 16.08 -29.38
C SER A 13 3.56 15.43 -28.97
N SER A 14 3.52 14.88 -27.76
CA SER A 14 2.29 14.41 -27.12
C SER A 14 1.23 15.51 -27.23
N ASN A 15 0.09 15.20 -27.83
CA ASN A 15 -1.00 16.15 -27.99
C ASN A 15 -1.63 16.42 -26.61
N THR A 16 -1.10 17.42 -25.88
CA THR A 16 -1.56 17.76 -24.54
C THR A 16 -2.84 18.59 -24.63
N PHE A 17 -3.96 17.99 -24.24
CA PHE A 17 -5.23 18.70 -24.10
C PHE A 17 -5.20 19.62 -22.86
N ALA A 18 -5.67 20.85 -23.00
CA ALA A 18 -5.84 21.81 -21.91
C ALA A 18 -7.22 22.48 -21.98
N TYR A 19 -7.90 22.60 -20.85
CA TYR A 19 -9.17 23.32 -20.75
C TYR A 19 -8.96 24.83 -20.89
N THR A 20 -9.87 25.50 -21.59
CA THR A 20 -9.90 26.97 -21.62
C THR A 20 -10.53 27.52 -20.34
N GLU A 21 -10.23 28.76 -19.99
CA GLU A 21 -10.78 29.43 -18.80
C GLU A 21 -12.32 29.46 -18.82
N ALA A 22 -12.91 29.69 -20.01
CA ALA A 22 -14.35 29.62 -20.20
C ALA A 22 -14.94 28.21 -20.00
N ASP A 23 -14.19 27.15 -20.36
CA ASP A 23 -14.61 25.78 -20.08
C ASP A 23 -14.61 25.50 -18.59
N ILE A 24 -13.59 25.98 -17.86
CA ILE A 24 -13.47 25.84 -16.41
C ILE A 24 -14.67 26.49 -15.73
N ASP A 25 -14.99 27.74 -16.07
CA ASP A 25 -16.10 28.48 -15.45
C ASP A 25 -17.46 27.82 -15.69
N ARG A 26 -17.70 27.32 -16.91
CA ARG A 26 -18.93 26.57 -17.24
C ARG A 26 -19.02 25.27 -16.45
N ILE A 27 -17.92 24.54 -16.32
CA ILE A 27 -17.88 23.27 -15.58
C ILE A 27 -18.12 23.50 -14.09
N VAL A 28 -17.49 24.53 -13.50
CA VAL A 28 -17.65 24.87 -12.09
C VAL A 28 -19.06 25.37 -11.78
N ALA A 29 -19.64 26.21 -12.64
CA ALA A 29 -21.00 26.73 -12.44
C ALA A 29 -22.11 25.67 -12.56
N SER A 30 -21.84 24.56 -13.26
CA SER A 30 -22.79 23.44 -13.41
C SER A 30 -22.60 22.35 -12.36
N ALA A 31 -21.58 22.45 -11.51
CA ALA A 31 -21.37 21.52 -10.42
C ALA A 31 -22.34 21.84 -9.27
N ASP A 32 -23.26 20.91 -8.99
CA ASP A 32 -24.13 21.02 -7.82
C ASP A 32 -23.29 20.85 -6.54
N THR A 33 -23.02 21.96 -5.87
CA THR A 33 -22.25 21.99 -4.62
C THR A 33 -23.14 21.83 -3.38
N THR A 34 -24.45 21.65 -3.58
CA THR A 34 -25.44 21.59 -2.49
C THR A 34 -25.48 20.18 -1.90
N ILE A 35 -24.41 19.78 -1.20
CA ILE A 35 -24.45 18.57 -0.38
C ILE A 35 -25.26 18.87 0.89
N THR A 36 -26.57 18.62 0.86
CA THR A 36 -27.41 18.65 2.07
C THR A 36 -27.12 17.39 2.90
N LEU A 37 -26.06 17.45 3.72
CA LEU A 37 -25.75 16.39 4.67
C LEU A 37 -26.78 16.44 5.81
N TYR A 38 -27.76 15.54 5.75
CA TYR A 38 -28.63 15.24 6.88
C TYR A 38 -27.74 14.84 8.08
N ASP A 39 -27.78 15.69 9.11
CA ASP A 39 -27.01 15.59 10.34
C ASP A 39 -27.52 14.40 11.17
N SER A 40 -26.95 13.25 10.85
CA SER A 40 -26.95 12.02 11.66
C SER A 40 -25.48 11.67 11.91
N THR A 41 -24.73 12.68 12.37
CA THR A 41 -23.27 12.63 12.54
C THR A 41 -22.85 11.51 13.50
N GLU A 42 -23.54 11.32 14.63
CA GLU A 42 -23.14 10.30 15.63
C GLU A 42 -23.13 8.86 15.09
N ASN A 43 -24.15 8.46 14.32
CA ASN A 43 -24.23 7.11 13.76
C ASN A 43 -23.25 6.92 12.59
N LYS A 44 -23.10 7.93 11.72
CA LYS A 44 -22.16 7.87 10.60
C LYS A 44 -20.73 7.75 11.10
N ASP A 45 -20.36 8.52 12.12
CA ASP A 45 -19.01 8.51 12.69
C ASP A 45 -18.66 7.16 13.30
N PHE A 46 -19.59 6.52 14.02
CA PHE A 46 -19.41 5.15 14.50
C PHE A 46 -19.16 4.16 13.34
N HIS A 47 -20.01 4.18 12.32
CA HIS A 47 -19.86 3.28 11.18
C HIS A 47 -18.54 3.48 10.42
N PHE A 48 -18.11 4.73 10.23
CA PHE A 48 -16.82 5.05 9.61
C PHE A 48 -15.65 4.58 10.47
N GLN A 49 -15.68 4.83 11.78
CA GLN A 49 -14.63 4.37 12.71
C GLN A 49 -14.53 2.85 12.73
N LEU A 50 -15.67 2.15 12.84
CA LEU A 50 -15.72 0.70 12.81
C LEU A 50 -15.21 0.13 11.49
N LEU A 51 -15.58 0.74 10.36
CA LEU A 51 -15.10 0.35 9.03
C LEU A 51 -13.58 0.51 8.93
N ASN A 52 -13.04 1.63 9.39
CA ASN A 52 -11.60 1.91 9.34
C ASN A 52 -10.80 0.94 10.22
N LEU A 53 -11.26 0.67 11.44
CA LEU A 53 -10.65 -0.33 12.32
C LEU A 53 -10.73 -1.74 11.73
N SER A 54 -11.87 -2.10 11.14
CA SER A 54 -12.03 -3.41 10.49
C SER A 54 -11.13 -3.57 9.26
N LYS A 55 -10.98 -2.52 8.45
CA LYS A 55 -10.01 -2.49 7.33
C LYS A 55 -8.57 -2.63 7.83
N LYS A 56 -8.22 -1.93 8.92
CA LYS A 56 -6.91 -2.04 9.56
C LYS A 56 -6.66 -3.48 10.03
N GLU A 57 -7.60 -4.08 10.75
CA GLU A 57 -7.50 -5.47 11.23
C GLU A 57 -7.31 -6.46 10.09
N LEU A 58 -8.11 -6.32 9.02
CA LEU A 58 -8.01 -7.18 7.84
C LEU A 58 -6.64 -7.07 7.18
N ASN A 59 -6.14 -5.85 6.98
CA ASN A 59 -4.84 -5.61 6.37
C ASN A 59 -3.70 -6.20 7.22
N LEU A 60 -3.73 -5.99 8.54
CA LEU A 60 -2.72 -6.53 9.45
C LEU A 60 -2.75 -8.07 9.47
N SER A 61 -3.94 -8.67 9.57
CA SER A 61 -4.12 -10.12 9.57
C SER A 61 -3.69 -10.75 8.25
N LEU A 62 -4.06 -10.16 7.12
CA LEU A 62 -3.67 -10.63 5.79
C LEU A 62 -2.15 -10.55 5.60
N HIS A 63 -1.54 -9.44 6.02
CA HIS A 63 -0.09 -9.26 5.92
C HIS A 63 0.65 -10.30 6.77
N SER A 64 0.23 -10.47 8.03
CA SER A 64 0.81 -11.47 8.92
C SER A 64 0.66 -12.89 8.38
N SER A 65 -0.53 -13.28 7.92
CA SER A 65 -0.80 -14.60 7.34
C SER A 65 0.08 -14.86 6.11
N THR A 66 0.19 -13.86 5.23
CA THR A 66 1.02 -13.95 4.03
C THR A 66 2.49 -14.17 4.39
N LEU A 67 3.03 -13.38 5.31
CA LEU A 67 4.43 -13.52 5.76
C LEU A 67 4.68 -14.89 6.39
N VAL A 68 3.75 -15.40 7.21
CA VAL A 68 3.85 -16.73 7.82
C VAL A 68 3.95 -17.83 6.76
N GLU A 69 3.16 -17.77 5.69
CA GLU A 69 3.23 -18.76 4.61
C GLU A 69 4.56 -18.72 3.83
N TYR A 70 5.09 -17.52 3.59
CA TYR A 70 6.43 -17.36 3.02
C TYR A 70 7.52 -17.93 3.94
N ILE A 71 7.44 -17.68 5.26
CA ILE A 71 8.38 -18.22 6.26
C ILE A 71 8.34 -19.75 6.28
N LYS A 72 7.14 -20.34 6.34
CA LYS A 72 6.95 -21.81 6.34
C LYS A 72 7.56 -22.47 5.11
N THR A 73 7.40 -21.83 3.95
CA THR A 73 7.93 -22.33 2.67
C THR A 73 9.39 -21.93 2.41
N LYS A 74 10.00 -21.15 3.31
CA LYS A 74 11.34 -20.55 3.16
C LYS A 74 11.51 -19.79 1.84
N ARG A 75 10.42 -19.16 1.37
CA ARG A 75 10.40 -18.37 0.13
C ARG A 75 10.55 -16.89 0.48
N ILE A 76 11.35 -16.19 -0.32
CA ILE A 76 11.50 -14.74 -0.20
C ILE A 76 10.54 -14.06 -1.21
N PRO A 77 9.64 -13.17 -0.76
CA PRO A 77 8.81 -12.34 -1.64
C PRO A 77 9.67 -11.52 -2.61
N HIS A 78 9.20 -11.29 -3.85
CA HIS A 78 9.96 -10.56 -4.86
C HIS A 78 10.49 -9.20 -4.37
N GLY A 79 9.68 -8.44 -3.62
CA GLY A 79 10.09 -7.13 -3.08
C GLY A 79 11.20 -7.19 -2.01
N LEU A 80 11.48 -8.36 -1.44
CA LEU A 80 12.56 -8.58 -0.47
C LEU A 80 13.78 -9.28 -1.08
N ARG A 81 13.75 -9.57 -2.38
CA ARG A 81 14.90 -10.17 -3.07
C ARG A 81 15.87 -9.05 -3.41
N VAL A 82 17.04 -9.10 -2.80
CA VAL A 82 18.10 -8.14 -3.06
C VAL A 82 18.79 -8.51 -4.37
N GLY A 83 18.46 -7.81 -5.45
CA GLY A 83 19.16 -7.89 -6.73
C GLY A 83 20.47 -7.09 -6.77
N LEU A 84 20.87 -6.48 -5.65
CA LEU A 84 22.06 -5.64 -5.55
C LEU A 84 23.31 -6.51 -5.44
N GLN A 85 24.14 -6.47 -6.48
CA GLN A 85 25.49 -6.98 -6.44
C GLN A 85 26.39 -5.92 -5.76
N PRO A 86 27.19 -6.29 -4.74
CA PRO A 86 27.89 -5.32 -3.92
C PRO A 86 29.04 -4.64 -4.68
N LEU A 87 29.66 -5.33 -5.63
CA LEU A 87 30.66 -4.76 -6.53
C LEU A 87 30.52 -5.38 -7.93
N GLY A 88 30.39 -4.51 -8.94
CA GLY A 88 30.30 -4.95 -10.35
C GLY A 88 31.56 -5.62 -10.88
N CYS A 89 32.71 -5.46 -10.21
CA CYS A 89 33.96 -6.11 -10.59
C CYS A 89 34.07 -7.58 -10.12
N ILE A 90 33.23 -8.02 -9.18
CA ILE A 90 33.26 -9.40 -8.67
C ILE A 90 32.24 -10.24 -9.44
N THR A 91 32.68 -10.91 -10.50
CA THR A 91 31.84 -11.79 -11.34
C THR A 91 31.90 -13.26 -10.92
N SER A 92 32.61 -13.58 -9.84
CA SER A 92 32.68 -14.95 -9.31
C SER A 92 31.28 -15.44 -8.92
N LYS A 93 30.83 -16.52 -9.58
CA LYS A 93 29.53 -17.15 -9.30
C LYS A 93 29.40 -17.58 -7.85
N GLU A 94 30.48 -18.11 -7.27
CA GLU A 94 30.48 -18.54 -5.87
C GLU A 94 30.21 -17.38 -4.91
N PHE A 95 30.82 -16.22 -5.16
CA PHE A 95 30.59 -15.03 -4.36
C PHE A 95 29.13 -14.58 -4.46
N LEU A 96 28.57 -14.50 -5.67
CA LEU A 96 27.19 -14.06 -5.88
C LEU A 96 26.18 -14.99 -5.19
N THR A 97 26.38 -16.31 -5.26
CA THR A 97 25.53 -17.28 -4.57
C THR A 97 25.61 -17.13 -3.04
N LYS A 98 26.82 -16.94 -2.49
CA LYS A 98 26.99 -16.70 -1.05
C LYS A 98 26.35 -15.38 -0.61
N TRP A 99 26.52 -14.32 -1.41
CA TRP A 99 25.93 -13.01 -1.17
C TRP A 99 24.40 -13.06 -1.15
N GLU A 100 23.81 -13.68 -2.17
CA GLU A 100 22.36 -13.89 -2.24
C GLU A 100 21.86 -14.70 -1.04
N GLY A 101 22.58 -15.75 -0.65
CA GLY A 101 22.26 -16.56 0.53
C GLY A 101 22.23 -15.75 1.84
N ILE A 102 23.18 -14.83 2.04
CA ILE A 102 23.21 -13.95 3.22
C ILE A 102 22.00 -13.03 3.25
N TRP A 103 21.67 -12.39 2.13
CA TRP A 103 20.50 -11.51 2.05
C TRP A 103 19.19 -12.25 2.17
N ASN A 104 19.07 -13.44 1.58
CA ASN A 104 17.87 -14.27 1.72
C ASN A 104 17.65 -14.65 3.19
N LYS A 105 18.71 -14.97 3.93
CA LYS A 105 18.61 -15.21 5.38
C LYS A 105 18.15 -13.95 6.12
N ALA A 106 18.79 -12.81 5.87
CA ALA A 106 18.42 -11.55 6.51
C ALA A 106 16.96 -11.14 6.20
N SER A 107 16.49 -11.34 4.96
CA SER A 107 15.10 -11.10 4.57
C SER A 107 14.14 -12.01 5.31
N LEU A 108 14.49 -13.30 5.50
CA LEU A 108 13.66 -14.22 6.28
C LEU A 108 13.60 -13.81 7.75
N ASP A 109 14.73 -13.41 8.34
CA ASP A 109 14.79 -12.91 9.72
C ASP A 109 13.97 -11.62 9.87
N ALA A 110 14.02 -10.71 8.89
CA ALA A 110 13.21 -9.48 8.86
C ALA A 110 11.71 -9.78 8.78
N MET A 111 11.30 -10.82 8.04
CA MET A 111 9.91 -11.26 8.00
C MET A 111 9.44 -11.80 9.35
N VAL A 112 10.27 -12.60 10.03
CA VAL A 112 9.96 -13.13 11.37
C VAL A 112 9.80 -11.99 12.37
N LEU A 113 10.74 -11.04 12.38
CA LEU A 113 10.65 -9.82 13.19
C LEU A 113 9.36 -9.05 12.90
N THR A 114 9.00 -8.90 11.62
CA THR A 114 7.76 -8.20 11.24
C THR A 114 6.52 -8.90 11.81
N VAL A 115 6.46 -10.24 11.73
CA VAL A 115 5.36 -11.02 12.30
C VAL A 115 5.29 -10.86 13.82
N GLU A 116 6.44 -10.91 14.51
CA GLU A 116 6.53 -10.73 15.97
C GLU A 116 5.87 -9.40 16.41
N PHE A 117 6.17 -8.30 15.73
CA PHE A 117 5.61 -6.99 16.07
C PHE A 117 4.18 -6.76 15.52
N LEU A 118 3.74 -7.50 14.50
CA LEU A 118 2.37 -7.44 14.01
C LEU A 118 1.36 -8.11 14.96
N GLN A 119 1.72 -9.18 15.66
CA GLN A 119 0.77 -9.92 16.50
C GLN A 119 0.15 -9.08 17.64
N PRO A 120 0.92 -8.28 18.40
CA PRO A 120 0.35 -7.37 19.38
C PRO A 120 -0.59 -6.33 18.77
N GLU A 121 -0.24 -5.76 17.61
CA GLU A 121 -1.05 -4.75 16.92
C GLU A 121 -2.38 -5.31 16.39
N ILE A 122 -2.38 -6.56 15.89
CA ILE A 122 -3.62 -7.27 15.52
C ILE A 122 -4.50 -7.44 16.75
N THR A 123 -3.94 -7.92 17.85
CA THR A 123 -4.68 -8.15 19.10
C THR A 123 -5.27 -6.85 19.64
N ARG A 124 -4.47 -5.78 19.66
CA ARG A 124 -4.90 -4.44 20.04
C ARG A 124 -6.05 -3.94 19.17
N THR A 125 -5.91 -4.01 17.84
CA THR A 125 -6.95 -3.53 16.91
C THR A 125 -8.26 -4.32 17.08
N ARG A 126 -8.17 -5.63 17.35
CA ARG A 126 -9.37 -6.45 17.67
C ARG A 126 -10.04 -6.00 18.97
N SER A 127 -9.26 -5.72 20.02
CA SER A 127 -9.80 -5.18 21.26
C SER A 127 -10.46 -3.82 21.07
N GLU A 128 -9.86 -2.93 20.27
CA GLU A 128 -10.45 -1.62 19.91
C GLU A 128 -11.79 -1.78 19.18
N ILE A 129 -11.89 -2.73 18.24
CA ILE A 129 -13.15 -3.05 17.54
C ILE A 129 -14.22 -3.55 18.52
N THR A 130 -13.86 -4.46 19.43
CA THR A 130 -14.79 -5.01 20.42
C THR A 130 -15.30 -3.92 21.36
N ALA A 131 -14.40 -3.10 21.93
CA ALA A 131 -14.75 -2.00 22.81
C ALA A 131 -15.66 -0.97 22.11
N LEU A 132 -15.38 -0.65 20.84
CA LEU A 132 -16.22 0.25 20.05
C LEU A 132 -17.62 -0.33 19.84
N LYS A 133 -17.74 -1.63 19.54
CA LYS A 133 -19.06 -2.29 19.40
C LYS A 133 -19.85 -2.29 20.71
N GLU A 134 -19.18 -2.54 21.83
CA GLU A 134 -19.80 -2.55 23.16
C GLU A 134 -20.29 -1.16 23.60
N SER A 135 -19.50 -0.11 23.32
CA SER A 135 -19.91 1.27 23.64
C SER A 135 -21.15 1.67 22.85
N PHE A 136 -21.22 1.31 21.56
CA PHE A 136 -22.40 1.57 20.74
C PHE A 136 -23.64 0.79 21.21
N GLN A 137 -23.50 -0.51 21.51
CA GLN A 137 -24.62 -1.31 22.05
C GLN A 137 -25.16 -0.76 23.37
N THR A 138 -24.28 -0.24 24.22
CA THR A 138 -24.67 0.40 25.49
C THR A 138 -25.40 1.71 25.23
N SER A 139 -24.93 2.52 24.29
CA SER A 139 -25.60 3.77 23.88
C SER A 139 -26.97 3.52 23.26
N SER A 140 -27.12 2.48 22.43
CA SER A 140 -28.42 2.12 21.82
C SER A 140 -29.44 1.50 22.79
N ARG A 141 -29.00 1.00 23.96
CA ARG A 141 -29.90 0.45 25.00
C ARG A 141 -30.42 1.49 25.98
N ASN A 142 -29.78 2.64 26.07
CA ASN A 142 -30.13 3.72 27.00
C ASN A 142 -31.04 4.80 26.38
N ILE A 143 -31.50 4.59 25.13
CA ILE A 143 -32.46 5.40 24.38
C ILE A 143 -33.73 4.56 24.19
#